data_AF-A0A453AR51-F1
#
_entry.id   AF-A0A453AR51-F1
#
_cell.length_a   1.000
_cell.length_b   1.000
_cell.length_c   1.000
_cell.angle_alpha   90.00
_cell.angle_beta   90.00
_cell.angle_gamma   90.00
#
_symmetry.space_group_name_H-M   'P 1'
#
loop_
_entity.id
_entity.type
_entity.pdbx_description
1 polymer ?
#
loop_
_entity_poly.entity_id
_entity_poly.type
_entity_poly.pdbx_seq_one_letter_code
_entity_poly.pdbx_strand_id
1 'polypeptide(L)'
;MEKLGVERWCFHDRDIAPDGKTLAETNANLDEIVELAKQLQSETNIKPLWGTAQLFMHPRYMHGAATSPEVKVYAYAAAQVKKALEVTHYLGGENYVFWGGREGYQTLLNTDMKRELEHLANFLQAAVNHKKKIGFNGTLLIEPKPQEPTKHQV
;
A
#
# COMPACT_ATOMS: atom_id res chain seq x y z
N MET A 1 15.60 -3.80 16.63
CA MET A 1 14.40 -4.47 17.15
C MET A 1 14.73 -5.38 18.33
N GLU A 2 15.75 -6.24 18.22
CA GLU A 2 16.21 -7.12 19.32
C GLU A 2 16.51 -6.39 20.64
N LYS A 3 17.24 -5.27 20.60
CA LYS A 3 17.53 -4.45 21.80
C LYS A 3 16.28 -3.96 22.54
N LEU A 4 15.16 -3.81 21.83
CA LEU A 4 13.88 -3.38 22.39
C LEU A 4 12.96 -4.56 22.72
N GLY A 5 13.36 -5.81 22.40
CA GLY A 5 12.52 -6.99 22.54
C GLY A 5 11.29 -7.00 21.62
N VAL A 6 11.36 -6.29 20.48
CA VAL A 6 10.24 -6.19 19.53
C VAL A 6 10.35 -7.27 18.46
N GLU A 7 9.30 -8.08 18.34
CA GLU A 7 9.25 -9.22 17.39
C GLU A 7 8.51 -8.92 16.08
N ARG A 8 7.97 -7.70 15.96
CA ARG A 8 7.14 -7.29 14.82
C ARG A 8 7.54 -5.94 14.28
N TRP A 9 7.38 -5.77 12.98
CA TRP A 9 7.58 -4.50 12.31
C TRP A 9 6.55 -4.29 11.21
N CYS A 10 6.50 -3.08 10.72
CA CYS A 10 5.56 -2.65 9.71
C CYS A 10 6.29 -1.79 8.68
N PHE A 11 5.81 -1.77 7.45
CA PHE A 11 6.45 -1.00 6.39
C PHE A 11 5.46 -0.55 5.31
N HIS A 12 5.70 0.62 4.75
CA HIS A 12 5.29 0.89 3.38
C HIS A 12 6.39 0.42 2.42
N ASP A 13 5.99 -0.02 1.24
CA ASP A 13 6.92 -0.39 0.17
C ASP A 13 7.96 0.70 -0.17
N ARG A 14 7.59 1.99 -0.08
CA ARG A 14 8.50 3.13 -0.30
C ARG A 14 9.27 3.60 0.94
N ASP A 15 9.04 3.00 2.11
CA ASP A 15 9.87 3.29 3.29
C ASP A 15 11.20 2.51 3.20
N ILE A 16 11.17 1.34 2.56
CA ILE A 16 12.29 0.39 2.56
C ILE A 16 13.11 0.40 1.26
N ALA A 17 12.53 0.83 0.14
CA ALA A 17 13.20 0.85 -1.15
C ALA A 17 12.89 2.13 -1.95
N PRO A 18 13.87 2.70 -2.66
CA PRO A 18 13.67 3.90 -3.46
C PRO A 18 12.89 3.61 -4.76
N ASP A 19 12.16 4.61 -5.24
CA ASP A 19 11.62 4.59 -6.60
C ASP A 19 12.76 4.53 -7.65
N GLY A 20 12.54 3.76 -8.71
CA GLY A 20 13.33 3.81 -9.94
C GLY A 20 12.73 4.78 -10.97
N LYS A 21 13.29 4.84 -12.17
CA LYS A 21 12.75 5.67 -13.28
C LYS A 21 11.52 5.04 -13.91
N THR A 22 11.34 3.73 -13.75
CA THR A 22 10.20 2.97 -14.26
C THR A 22 9.62 2.10 -13.15
N LEU A 23 8.36 1.66 -13.31
CA LEU A 23 7.75 0.72 -12.37
C LEU A 23 8.55 -0.60 -12.28
N ALA A 24 9.16 -1.05 -13.38
CA ALA A 24 10.00 -2.24 -13.38
C ALA A 24 11.25 -2.05 -12.53
N GLU A 25 11.95 -0.91 -12.67
CA GLU A 25 13.10 -0.57 -11.83
C GLU A 25 12.70 -0.41 -10.36
N THR A 26 11.58 0.28 -10.07
CA THR A 26 11.07 0.41 -8.70
C THR A 26 10.79 -0.95 -8.07
N ASN A 27 10.18 -1.88 -8.81
CA ASN A 27 9.91 -3.23 -8.32
C ASN A 27 11.19 -4.03 -8.12
N ALA A 28 12.19 -3.87 -8.98
CA ALA A 28 13.49 -4.53 -8.84
C ALA A 28 14.24 -4.05 -7.58
N ASN A 29 14.24 -2.74 -7.32
CA ASN A 29 14.80 -2.19 -6.08
C ASN A 29 14.09 -2.75 -4.84
N LEU A 30 12.75 -2.83 -4.88
CA LEU A 30 11.97 -3.41 -3.79
C LEU A 30 12.31 -4.89 -3.59
N ASP A 31 12.45 -5.66 -4.67
CA ASP A 31 12.78 -7.08 -4.60
C ASP A 31 14.14 -7.33 -3.93
N GLU A 32 15.15 -6.52 -4.22
CA GLU A 32 16.47 -6.61 -3.57
C GLU A 32 16.37 -6.42 -2.05
N ILE A 33 15.65 -5.39 -1.60
CA ILE A 33 15.49 -5.10 -0.16
C ILE A 33 14.62 -6.15 0.53
N VAL A 34 13.62 -6.69 -0.16
CA VAL A 34 12.74 -7.74 0.37
C VAL A 34 13.50 -9.05 0.56
N GLU A 35 14.41 -9.40 -0.34
CA GLU A 35 15.30 -10.55 -0.14
C GLU A 35 16.22 -10.36 1.06
N LEU A 36 16.80 -9.18 1.23
CA LEU A 36 17.59 -8.86 2.42
C LEU A 36 16.75 -8.95 3.70
N ALA A 37 15.53 -8.40 3.70
CA ALA A 37 14.62 -8.51 4.83
C ALA A 37 14.33 -9.99 5.16
N LYS A 38 14.05 -10.82 4.16
CA LYS A 38 13.81 -12.26 4.33
C LYS A 38 14.98 -12.98 4.99
N GLN A 39 16.21 -12.66 4.57
CA GLN A 39 17.44 -13.20 5.17
C GLN A 39 17.55 -12.80 6.65
N LEU A 40 17.38 -11.53 6.97
CA LEU A 40 17.43 -11.02 8.35
C LEU A 40 16.34 -11.63 9.26
N GLN A 41 15.16 -11.92 8.72
CA GLN A 41 14.10 -12.61 9.46
C GLN A 41 14.49 -14.05 9.86
N SER A 42 15.34 -14.72 9.05
CA SER A 42 15.80 -16.07 9.34
C SER A 42 16.77 -16.12 10.53
N GLU A 43 17.43 -15.01 10.84
CA GLU A 43 18.38 -14.88 11.94
C GLU A 43 17.71 -14.49 13.27
N THR A 44 16.57 -13.79 13.22
CA THR A 44 16.00 -13.10 14.39
C THR A 44 14.56 -13.50 14.75
N ASN A 45 13.89 -14.32 13.93
CA ASN A 45 12.44 -14.66 14.01
C ASN A 45 11.49 -13.44 14.03
N ILE A 46 12.00 -12.22 13.77
CA ILE A 46 11.19 -11.02 13.64
C ILE A 46 10.39 -11.11 12.34
N LYS A 47 9.12 -10.69 12.34
CA LYS A 47 8.24 -10.78 11.17
C LYS A 47 7.38 -9.54 10.96
N PRO A 48 6.93 -9.25 9.73
CA PRO A 48 6.00 -8.15 9.55
C PRO A 48 4.68 -8.45 10.26
N LEU A 49 4.18 -7.49 11.04
CA LEU A 49 2.78 -7.50 11.45
C LEU A 49 1.90 -7.16 10.25
N TRP A 50 2.31 -6.17 9.45
CA TRP A 50 1.68 -5.81 8.19
C TRP A 50 2.64 -5.11 7.24
N GLY A 51 2.32 -5.18 5.96
CA GLY A 51 2.84 -4.29 4.93
C GLY A 51 1.71 -3.45 4.32
N THR A 52 2.10 -2.41 3.58
CA THR A 52 1.17 -1.51 2.87
C THR A 52 1.88 -0.80 1.71
N ALA A 53 1.11 -0.16 0.83
CA ALA A 53 1.62 0.66 -0.27
C ALA A 53 1.58 2.15 0.09
N GLN A 54 2.68 2.87 -0.13
CA GLN A 54 2.75 4.32 0.06
C GLN A 54 2.10 5.05 -1.12
N LEU A 55 0.77 5.22 -1.08
CA LEU A 55 -0.01 5.82 -2.16
C LEU A 55 -0.29 7.33 -1.94
N PHE A 56 0.61 8.06 -1.27
CA PHE A 56 0.31 9.44 -0.84
C PHE A 56 1.46 10.46 -0.95
N MET A 57 2.72 10.04 -0.98
CA MET A 57 3.86 10.97 -1.06
C MET A 57 4.21 11.37 -2.49
N HIS A 58 4.32 10.41 -3.42
CA HIS A 58 4.75 10.70 -4.78
C HIS A 58 3.78 11.68 -5.47
N PRO A 59 4.25 12.71 -6.20
CA PRO A 59 3.39 13.74 -6.81
C PRO A 59 2.24 13.20 -7.68
N ARG A 60 2.42 12.02 -8.29
CA ARG A 60 1.37 11.30 -9.05
C ARG A 60 0.07 11.10 -8.26
N TYR A 61 0.13 11.01 -6.93
CA TYR A 61 -1.03 10.77 -6.06
C TYR A 61 -1.67 12.06 -5.54
N MET A 62 -1.29 13.24 -6.03
CA MET A 62 -1.81 14.51 -5.53
C MET A 62 -3.34 14.65 -5.62
N HIS A 63 -3.97 13.88 -6.51
CA HIS A 63 -5.43 13.84 -6.71
C HIS A 63 -6.06 12.51 -6.30
N GLY A 64 -5.44 11.76 -5.39
CA GLY A 64 -5.91 10.44 -5.00
C GLY A 64 -5.19 9.32 -5.74
N ALA A 65 -5.43 8.09 -5.29
CA ALA A 65 -4.86 6.89 -5.89
C ALA A 65 -5.99 6.05 -6.48
N ALA A 66 -6.78 5.36 -5.66
CA ALA A 66 -8.00 4.71 -6.08
C ALA A 66 -9.12 5.72 -6.41
N THR A 67 -9.15 6.87 -5.73
CA THR A 67 -10.11 7.94 -6.01
C THR A 67 -9.62 8.92 -7.09
N SER A 68 -8.49 8.64 -7.75
CA SER A 68 -7.95 9.56 -8.76
C SER A 68 -8.93 9.79 -9.92
N PRO A 69 -9.09 11.05 -10.39
CA PRO A 69 -9.81 11.31 -11.63
C PRO A 69 -9.05 10.81 -12.86
N GLU A 70 -7.75 10.47 -12.73
CA GLU A 70 -6.90 9.97 -13.80
C GLU A 70 -6.74 8.44 -13.76
N VAL A 71 -7.27 7.76 -14.78
CA VAL A 71 -7.21 6.29 -14.88
C VAL A 71 -5.78 5.72 -14.85
N LYS A 72 -4.79 6.48 -15.34
CA LYS A 72 -3.37 6.07 -15.31
C LYS A 72 -2.83 6.01 -13.87
N VAL A 73 -3.26 6.92 -13.01
CA VAL A 73 -2.88 6.93 -11.59
C VAL A 73 -3.55 5.77 -10.86
N TYR A 74 -4.84 5.53 -11.11
CA TYR A 74 -5.55 4.34 -10.60
C TYR A 74 -4.82 3.04 -10.97
N ALA A 75 -4.45 2.88 -12.25
CA ALA A 75 -3.74 1.69 -12.73
C ALA A 75 -2.36 1.53 -12.08
N TYR A 76 -1.61 2.62 -11.90
CA TYR A 76 -0.32 2.59 -11.21
C TYR A 76 -0.48 2.20 -9.73
N ALA A 77 -1.45 2.80 -9.03
CA ALA A 77 -1.75 2.46 -7.63
C ALA A 77 -2.12 0.98 -7.48
N ALA A 78 -2.92 0.43 -8.40
CA ALA A 78 -3.28 -0.98 -8.41
C ALA A 78 -2.05 -1.88 -8.60
N ALA A 79 -1.13 -1.49 -9.50
CA ALA A 79 0.12 -2.22 -9.68
C ALA A 79 1.03 -2.16 -8.45
N GLN A 80 1.10 -1.02 -7.76
CA GLN A 80 1.87 -0.85 -6.53
C GLN A 80 1.27 -1.70 -5.39
N VAL A 81 -0.05 -1.66 -5.18
CA VAL A 81 -0.75 -2.50 -4.17
C VAL A 81 -0.60 -3.98 -4.47
N LYS A 82 -0.71 -4.38 -5.74
CA LYS A 82 -0.45 -5.77 -6.16
C LYS A 82 0.93 -6.22 -5.67
N LYS A 83 1.97 -5.44 -5.94
CA LYS A 83 3.35 -5.77 -5.57
C LYS A 83 3.55 -5.74 -4.05
N ALA A 84 3.06 -4.72 -3.36
CA ALA A 84 3.17 -4.61 -1.90
C ALA A 84 2.46 -5.77 -1.18
N LEU A 85 1.29 -6.21 -1.67
CA LEU A 85 0.58 -7.36 -1.14
C LEU A 85 1.35 -8.67 -1.36
N GLU A 86 1.96 -8.85 -2.54
CA GLU A 86 2.82 -10.00 -2.84
C GLU A 86 4.06 -10.05 -1.93
N VAL A 87 4.72 -8.92 -1.73
CA VAL A 87 5.87 -8.79 -0.82
C VAL A 87 5.47 -9.05 0.63
N THR A 88 4.34 -8.50 1.07
CA THR A 88 3.80 -8.75 2.41
C THR A 88 3.54 -10.23 2.63
N HIS A 89 2.95 -10.91 1.64
CA HIS A 89 2.76 -12.34 1.67
C HIS A 89 4.08 -13.11 1.73
N TYR A 90 5.06 -12.74 0.90
CA TYR A 90 6.38 -13.39 0.83
C TYR A 90 7.16 -13.32 2.16
N LEU A 91 7.12 -12.17 2.83
CA LEU A 91 7.76 -11.94 4.13
C LEU A 91 6.96 -12.56 5.30
N GLY A 92 5.78 -13.11 5.04
CA GLY A 92 4.93 -13.77 6.03
C GLY A 92 4.18 -12.78 6.92
N GLY A 93 3.75 -11.65 6.37
CA GLY A 93 2.97 -10.65 7.08
C GLY A 93 1.62 -11.18 7.57
N GLU A 94 1.22 -10.79 8.78
CA GLU A 94 -0.05 -11.24 9.38
C GLU A 94 -1.26 -10.48 8.83
N ASN A 95 -1.06 -9.24 8.34
CA ASN A 95 -2.11 -8.38 7.80
C ASN A 95 -1.59 -7.54 6.63
N TYR A 96 -2.49 -6.87 5.93
CA TYR A 96 -2.17 -5.83 4.94
C TYR A 96 -3.09 -4.63 5.15
N VAL A 97 -2.51 -3.43 5.22
CA VAL A 97 -3.22 -2.21 5.58
C VAL A 97 -3.54 -1.36 4.34
N PHE A 98 -4.70 -0.72 4.34
CA PHE A 98 -5.07 0.37 3.44
C PHE A 98 -5.29 1.63 4.27
N TRP A 99 -4.38 2.59 4.13
CA TRP A 99 -4.58 3.95 4.64
C TRP A 99 -4.78 4.91 3.47
N GLY A 100 -5.95 5.57 3.46
CA GLY A 100 -6.39 6.43 2.36
C GLY A 100 -5.77 7.83 2.37
N GLY A 101 -4.45 7.97 2.50
CA GLY A 101 -3.80 9.27 2.71
C GLY A 101 -4.11 10.35 1.65
N ARG A 102 -4.52 9.96 0.43
CA ARG A 102 -5.03 10.87 -0.62
C ARG A 102 -6.43 10.52 -1.11
N GLU A 103 -7.05 9.51 -0.51
CA GLU A 103 -8.39 9.05 -0.90
C GLU A 103 -9.41 9.97 -0.23
N GLY A 104 -9.80 11.01 -0.94
CA GLY A 104 -10.64 12.09 -0.44
C GLY A 104 -10.46 13.34 -1.28
N TYR A 105 -10.92 14.48 -0.79
CA TYR A 105 -10.94 15.71 -1.57
C TYR A 105 -10.33 16.92 -0.85
N GLN A 106 -9.96 17.92 -1.65
CA GLN A 106 -9.60 19.27 -1.18
C GLN A 106 -10.78 20.24 -1.26
N THR A 107 -11.63 20.10 -2.29
CA THR A 107 -12.85 20.90 -2.46
C THR A 107 -13.94 20.03 -3.09
N LEU A 108 -15.18 20.18 -2.64
CA LEU A 108 -16.32 19.49 -3.25
C LEU A 108 -16.66 20.02 -4.65
N LEU A 109 -16.18 21.22 -5.01
CA LEU A 109 -16.52 21.88 -6.28
C LEU A 109 -16.04 21.12 -7.52
N ASN A 110 -15.02 20.25 -7.38
CA ASN A 110 -14.44 19.48 -8.48
C ASN A 110 -14.39 17.97 -8.20
N THR A 111 -15.16 17.50 -7.22
CA THR A 111 -15.15 16.11 -6.76
C THR A 111 -16.49 15.44 -7.05
N ASP A 112 -16.45 14.35 -7.81
CA ASP A 112 -17.60 13.44 -7.94
C ASP A 112 -17.48 12.36 -6.85
N MET A 113 -18.00 12.69 -5.67
CA MET A 113 -17.93 11.83 -4.48
C MET A 113 -18.47 10.43 -4.72
N LYS A 114 -19.55 10.31 -5.49
CA LYS A 114 -20.18 9.01 -5.74
C LYS A 114 -19.24 8.14 -6.58
N ARG A 115 -18.72 8.70 -7.68
CA ARG A 115 -17.79 7.99 -8.56
C ARG A 115 -16.49 7.60 -7.85
N GLU A 116 -15.94 8.50 -7.04
CA GLU A 116 -14.70 8.25 -6.29
C GLU A 116 -14.87 7.12 -5.27
N LEU A 117 -15.99 7.09 -4.54
CA LEU A 117 -16.31 5.99 -3.62
C LEU A 117 -16.54 4.65 -4.34
N GLU A 118 -17.20 4.67 -5.51
CA GLU A 118 -17.38 3.48 -6.35
C GLU A 118 -16.03 2.95 -6.87
N HIS A 119 -15.12 3.83 -7.28
CA HIS A 119 -13.76 3.44 -7.66
C HIS A 119 -12.98 2.84 -6.49
N LEU A 120 -13.04 3.45 -5.30
CA LEU A 120 -12.38 2.92 -4.11
C LEU A 120 -12.91 1.52 -3.73
N ALA A 121 -14.23 1.32 -3.78
CA ALA A 121 -14.85 0.02 -3.54
C ALA A 121 -14.36 -1.04 -4.56
N ASN A 122 -14.31 -0.71 -5.85
CA ASN A 122 -13.80 -1.60 -6.89
C ASN A 122 -12.32 -1.92 -6.70
N PHE A 123 -11.51 -0.94 -6.30
CA PHE A 123 -10.09 -1.11 -6.03
C PHE A 123 -9.84 -2.05 -4.86
N LEU A 124 -10.55 -1.87 -3.74
CA LEU A 124 -10.47 -2.74 -2.57
C LEU A 124 -10.95 -4.16 -2.90
N GLN A 125 -12.03 -4.30 -3.69
CA GLN A 125 -12.50 -5.60 -4.14
C GLN A 125 -11.47 -6.31 -5.05
N ALA A 126 -10.77 -5.58 -5.90
CA ALA A 126 -9.68 -6.13 -6.71
C ALA A 126 -8.51 -6.63 -5.84
N ALA A 127 -8.17 -5.90 -4.76
CA ALA A 127 -7.15 -6.34 -3.81
C ALA A 127 -7.59 -7.61 -3.04
N VAL A 128 -8.87 -7.72 -2.64
CA VAL A 128 -9.45 -8.94 -2.07
C VAL A 128 -9.33 -10.11 -3.03
N ASN A 129 -9.61 -9.90 -4.32
CA ASN A 129 -9.51 -10.93 -5.34
C ASN A 129 -8.06 -11.37 -5.55
N HIS A 130 -7.11 -10.44 -5.58
CA HIS A 130 -5.68 -10.75 -5.71
C HIS A 130 -5.14 -11.48 -4.48
N LYS A 131 -5.52 -11.06 -3.27
CA LYS A 131 -5.25 -11.78 -2.01
C LYS A 131 -5.63 -13.25 -2.10
N LYS A 132 -6.86 -13.54 -2.54
CA LYS A 132 -7.35 -14.92 -2.73
C LYS A 132 -6.54 -15.66 -3.77
N LYS A 133 -6.23 -15.01 -4.90
CA LYS A 133 -5.46 -15.59 -6.01
C LYS A 133 -4.06 -16.03 -5.58
N ILE A 134 -3.37 -15.25 -4.73
CA ILE A 134 -2.02 -15.57 -4.27
C ILE A 134 -1.99 -16.42 -2.99
N GLY A 135 -3.16 -16.77 -2.42
CA GLY A 135 -3.22 -17.55 -1.18
C GLY A 135 -2.84 -16.77 0.08
N PHE A 136 -2.91 -15.44 0.06
CA PHE A 136 -2.60 -14.62 1.24
C PHE A 136 -3.73 -14.72 2.27
N ASN A 137 -3.44 -15.30 3.44
CA ASN A 137 -4.43 -15.53 4.49
C ASN A 137 -4.54 -14.40 5.53
N GLY A 138 -3.63 -13.41 5.51
CA GLY A 138 -3.64 -12.30 6.48
C GLY A 138 -4.89 -11.42 6.41
N THR A 139 -5.18 -10.64 7.44
CA THR A 139 -6.37 -9.76 7.45
C THR A 139 -6.13 -8.53 6.58
N LEU A 140 -7.14 -8.09 5.81
CA LEU A 140 -7.10 -6.77 5.19
C LEU A 140 -7.69 -5.75 6.15
N LEU A 141 -6.97 -4.66 6.41
CA LEU A 141 -7.34 -3.64 7.38
C LEU A 141 -7.53 -2.30 6.66
N ILE A 142 -8.56 -1.55 7.03
CA ILE A 142 -8.72 -0.15 6.66
C ILE A 142 -8.33 0.67 7.87
N GLU A 143 -7.47 1.68 7.69
CA GLU A 143 -7.05 2.60 8.73
C GLU A 143 -7.79 3.94 8.58
N PRO A 144 -8.83 4.21 9.41
CA PRO A 144 -9.61 5.42 9.28
C PRO A 144 -8.82 6.64 9.76
N LYS A 145 -8.91 7.73 9.01
CA LYS A 145 -8.47 9.06 9.43
C LYS A 145 -9.46 10.08 8.88
N PRO A 146 -9.87 11.13 9.63
CA PRO A 146 -10.92 12.03 9.17
C PRO A 146 -10.45 13.04 8.10
N GLN A 147 -9.18 13.43 8.13
CA GLN A 147 -8.59 14.46 7.28
C GLN A 147 -7.05 14.45 7.40
N GLU A 148 -6.41 15.39 6.70
CA GLU A 148 -4.98 15.65 6.63
C GLU A 148 -4.19 14.48 5.99
N PRO A 149 -3.66 14.66 4.77
CA PRO A 149 -3.52 15.93 4.02
C PRO A 149 -4.76 16.36 3.21
N THR A 150 -5.81 15.54 3.15
CA THR A 150 -7.09 15.91 2.52
C THR A 150 -7.88 16.87 3.41
N LYS A 151 -8.76 17.68 2.81
CA LYS A 151 -9.76 18.43 3.59
C LYS A 151 -10.75 17.48 4.25
N HIS A 152 -11.10 16.40 3.55
CA HIS A 152 -11.94 15.31 4.04
C HIS A 152 -11.43 14.02 3.41
N GLN A 153 -11.18 13.00 4.23
CA GLN A 153 -10.81 11.67 3.79
C GLN A 153 -12.06 10.78 3.79
N VAL A 154 -12.21 9.98 2.73
CA VAL A 154 -13.41 9.17 2.48
C VAL A 154 -13.20 7.69 2.78
#